data_AF-A0A947EVZ4-F1
#
_entry.id   AF-A0A947EVZ4-F1
#
_cell.length_a   1.000
_cell.length_b   1.000
_cell.length_c   1.000
_cell.angle_alpha   90.00
_cell.angle_beta   90.00
_cell.angle_gamma   90.00
#
_symmetry.space_group_name_H-M   'P 1'
#
loop_
_entity.id
_entity.type
_entity.pdbx_description
1 polymer ?
#
loop_
_entity_poly.entity_id
_entity_poly.type
_entity_poly.pdbx_seq_one_letter_code
_entity_poly.pdbx_strand_id
1 'polypeptide(L)'
;LLILGGSLGARRINELIASELEFFTKFGLQLIWQCGKLYIDSYKNYKAKTVKVHDFLNRMDLSYPAADIIISRAGAGSVSELCIVGKPVVFIPSPNVSEDHQTKNAEALVAKNAALMVKESEMDERFESVFSELFLSGSKREEIGKNIKALALPAATKHIVDEIVKLL
;
A
#
# COMPACT_ATOMS: atom_id res chain seq x y z
N LEU A 1 -7.12 0.31 -8.54
CA LEU A 1 -6.40 0.89 -7.37
C LEU A 1 -6.77 0.10 -6.12
N LEU A 2 -5.78 -0.41 -5.38
CA LEU A 2 -5.98 -1.11 -4.11
C LEU A 2 -5.48 -0.22 -2.96
N ILE A 3 -6.31 -0.03 -1.93
CA ILE A 3 -5.95 0.72 -0.71
C ILE A 3 -5.93 -0.23 0.48
N LEU A 4 -4.79 -0.26 1.18
CA LEU A 4 -4.54 -1.11 2.34
C LEU A 4 -4.27 -0.27 3.59
N GLY A 5 -5.25 -0.22 4.50
CA GLY A 5 -5.10 0.39 5.82
C GLY A 5 -4.53 -0.54 6.90
N GLY A 6 -4.31 -1.83 6.59
CA GLY A 6 -4.03 -2.88 7.58
C GLY A 6 -5.29 -3.38 8.29
N SER A 7 -5.23 -4.47 9.04
CA SER A 7 -6.42 -5.16 9.56
C SER A 7 -7.34 -4.31 10.45
N LEU A 8 -6.76 -3.45 11.28
CA LEU A 8 -7.49 -2.48 12.11
C LEU A 8 -7.88 -1.21 11.34
N GLY A 9 -7.21 -0.96 10.21
CA GLY A 9 -7.39 0.22 9.38
C GLY A 9 -6.45 1.37 9.74
N ALA A 10 -6.46 2.38 8.88
CA ALA A 10 -5.63 3.56 8.99
C ALA A 10 -6.52 4.80 8.85
N ARG A 11 -6.85 5.44 9.97
CA ARG A 11 -7.74 6.62 9.99
C ARG A 11 -7.36 7.66 8.94
N ARG A 12 -6.10 8.10 8.93
CA ARG A 12 -5.66 9.21 8.07
C ARG A 12 -5.64 8.83 6.59
N ILE A 13 -5.31 7.58 6.24
CA ILE A 13 -5.52 7.06 4.87
C ILE A 13 -7.00 7.07 4.52
N ASN A 14 -7.88 6.59 5.41
CA ASN A 14 -9.30 6.52 5.13
C ASN A 14 -9.93 7.90 4.88
N GLU A 15 -9.56 8.89 5.69
CA GLU A 15 -10.00 10.27 5.53
C GLU A 15 -9.52 10.86 4.19
N LEU A 16 -8.26 10.60 3.80
CA LEU A 16 -7.74 10.99 2.49
C LEU A 16 -8.51 10.33 1.34
N ILE A 17 -8.72 9.01 1.39
CA ILE A 17 -9.45 8.33 0.30
C ILE A 17 -10.87 8.85 0.18
N ALA A 18 -11.53 9.17 1.30
CA ALA A 18 -12.86 9.77 1.29
C ALA A 18 -12.87 11.17 0.66
N SER A 19 -11.88 12.03 0.94
CA SER A 19 -11.79 13.36 0.32
C SER A 19 -11.45 13.29 -1.17
N GLU A 20 -10.66 12.29 -1.58
CA GLU A 20 -10.16 12.15 -2.95
C GLU A 20 -11.04 11.31 -3.89
N LEU A 21 -12.26 10.93 -3.48
CA LEU A 21 -13.13 10.09 -4.33
C LEU A 21 -13.44 10.72 -5.69
N GLU A 22 -13.67 12.03 -5.73
CA GLU A 22 -13.90 12.76 -6.99
C GLU A 22 -12.64 12.77 -7.85
N PHE A 23 -11.47 12.99 -7.25
CA PHE A 23 -10.18 12.93 -7.92
C PHE A 23 -9.97 11.57 -8.59
N PHE A 24 -10.18 10.47 -7.86
CA PHE A 24 -10.05 9.13 -8.45
C PHE A 24 -11.09 8.85 -9.54
N THR A 25 -12.31 9.38 -9.38
CA THR A 25 -13.37 9.23 -10.39
C THR A 25 -13.02 9.96 -11.68
N LYS A 26 -12.40 11.14 -11.61
CA LYS A 26 -11.90 11.89 -12.79
C LYS A 26 -10.86 11.10 -13.58
N PHE A 27 -10.04 10.28 -12.92
CA PHE A 27 -9.12 9.35 -13.57
C PHE A 27 -9.76 8.05 -14.05
N GLY A 28 -11.07 7.86 -13.88
CA GLY A 28 -11.78 6.65 -14.28
C GLY A 28 -11.38 5.41 -13.46
N LEU A 29 -10.88 5.61 -12.23
CA LEU A 29 -10.35 4.52 -11.41
C LEU A 29 -11.44 3.68 -10.75
N GLN A 30 -11.14 2.40 -10.61
CA GLN A 30 -11.85 1.49 -9.71
C GLN A 30 -11.04 1.29 -8.43
N LEU A 31 -11.72 1.35 -7.29
CA LEU A 31 -11.14 1.29 -5.96
C LEU A 31 -11.58 0.02 -5.24
N ILE A 32 -10.58 -0.74 -4.77
CA ILE A 32 -10.75 -1.75 -3.72
C ILE A 32 -10.15 -1.14 -2.45
N TRP A 33 -10.99 -0.76 -1.50
CA TRP A 33 -10.61 -0.02 -0.31
C TRP A 33 -10.83 -0.86 0.93
N GLN A 34 -9.74 -1.32 1.53
CA GLN A 34 -9.76 -2.00 2.82
C GLN A 34 -9.61 -0.97 3.95
N CYS A 35 -10.74 -0.45 4.45
CA CYS A 35 -10.75 0.63 5.44
C CYS A 35 -10.43 0.16 6.87
N GLY A 36 -10.51 -1.15 7.15
CA GLY A 36 -10.25 -1.72 8.47
C GLY A 36 -11.50 -1.88 9.33
N LYS A 37 -11.45 -2.86 10.25
CA LYS A 37 -12.58 -3.21 11.13
C LYS A 37 -13.07 -2.07 12.00
N LEU A 38 -12.18 -1.18 12.45
CA LEU A 38 -12.55 -0.06 13.33
C LEU A 38 -13.32 1.04 12.60
N TYR A 39 -13.25 1.08 11.27
CA TYR A 39 -13.72 2.22 10.47
C TYR A 39 -14.83 1.86 9.48
N ILE A 40 -15.18 0.58 9.35
CA ILE A 40 -16.15 0.13 8.33
C ILE A 40 -17.49 0.84 8.44
N ASP A 41 -18.00 1.10 9.65
CA ASP A 41 -19.29 1.77 9.81
C ASP A 41 -19.27 3.22 9.32
N SER A 42 -18.12 3.90 9.40
CA SER A 42 -17.95 5.26 8.89
C SER A 42 -17.85 5.30 7.37
N TYR A 43 -17.28 4.27 6.75
CA TYR A 43 -16.93 4.31 5.32
C TYR A 43 -17.75 3.40 4.40
N LYS A 44 -18.54 2.45 4.93
CA LYS A 44 -19.36 1.53 4.12
C LYS A 44 -20.33 2.23 3.17
N ASN A 45 -20.78 3.43 3.51
CA ASN A 45 -21.71 4.22 2.70
C ASN A 45 -21.06 4.84 1.44
N TYR A 46 -19.72 4.88 1.35
CA TYR A 46 -19.02 5.29 0.13
C TYR A 46 -18.98 4.20 -0.95
N LYS A 47 -19.55 3.03 -0.68
CA LYS A 47 -19.67 1.95 -1.68
C LYS A 47 -20.45 2.44 -2.89
N ALA A 48 -19.83 2.28 -4.06
CA ALA A 48 -20.39 2.69 -5.33
C ALA A 48 -20.15 1.62 -6.42
N LYS A 49 -20.49 1.94 -7.67
CA LYS A 49 -20.17 1.08 -8.82
C LYS A 49 -18.65 0.87 -8.94
N THR A 50 -17.89 1.95 -8.81
CA THR A 50 -16.42 2.00 -8.94
C THR A 50 -15.67 1.85 -7.61
N VAL A 51 -16.36 1.90 -6.46
CA VAL A 51 -15.73 1.84 -5.13
C VAL A 51 -16.26 0.65 -4.35
N LYS A 52 -15.38 -0.26 -3.96
CA LYS A 52 -15.66 -1.39 -3.07
C LYS A 52 -14.98 -1.14 -1.73
N VAL A 53 -15.77 -0.97 -0.68
CA VAL A 53 -15.29 -0.77 0.69
C VAL A 53 -15.39 -2.07 1.46
N HIS A 54 -14.30 -2.45 2.11
CA HIS A 54 -14.16 -3.67 2.90
C HIS A 54 -13.56 -3.35 4.27
N ASP A 55 -14.05 -3.99 5.31
CA ASP A 55 -13.40 -3.98 6.62
C ASP A 55 -12.06 -4.73 6.56
N PHE A 56 -12.05 -5.88 5.90
CA PHE A 56 -10.88 -6.74 5.72
C PHE A 56 -10.97 -7.51 4.39
N LEU A 57 -9.82 -7.70 3.73
CA LEU A 57 -9.73 -8.46 2.48
C LEU A 57 -9.21 -9.87 2.76
N ASN A 58 -10.11 -10.85 2.78
CA ASN A 58 -9.76 -12.25 3.04
C ASN A 58 -9.03 -12.94 1.88
N ARG A 59 -9.14 -12.40 0.66
CA ARG A 59 -8.60 -12.98 -0.57
C ARG A 59 -7.60 -12.03 -1.22
N MET A 60 -6.44 -11.91 -0.58
CA MET A 60 -5.33 -11.10 -1.09
C MET A 60 -4.76 -11.66 -2.40
N ASP A 61 -4.86 -12.97 -2.60
CA ASP A 61 -4.57 -13.67 -3.86
C ASP A 61 -5.43 -13.18 -5.03
N LEU A 62 -6.61 -12.60 -4.77
CA LEU A 62 -7.45 -11.96 -5.79
C LEU A 62 -7.22 -10.45 -5.85
N SER A 63 -6.98 -9.83 -4.70
CA SER A 63 -6.88 -8.37 -4.58
C SER A 63 -5.59 -7.81 -5.17
N TYR A 64 -4.46 -8.50 -4.95
CA TYR A 64 -3.17 -8.06 -5.49
C TYR A 64 -3.07 -8.15 -7.01
N PRO A 65 -3.47 -9.26 -7.68
CA PRO A 65 -3.42 -9.32 -9.14
C PRO A 65 -4.35 -8.29 -9.80
N ALA A 66 -5.50 -8.02 -9.19
CA ALA A 66 -6.48 -7.03 -9.67
C ALA A 66 -6.01 -5.57 -9.52
N ALA A 67 -4.91 -5.31 -8.80
CA ALA A 67 -4.39 -3.96 -8.60
C ALA A 67 -3.37 -3.56 -9.67
N ASP A 68 -3.53 -2.36 -10.23
CA ASP A 68 -2.52 -1.69 -11.05
C ASP A 68 -1.55 -0.83 -10.23
N ILE A 69 -2.06 -0.21 -9.17
CA ILE A 69 -1.33 0.62 -8.21
C ILE A 69 -1.89 0.28 -6.82
N ILE A 70 -1.01 0.31 -5.82
CA ILE A 70 -1.36 0.06 -4.43
C ILE A 70 -1.00 1.30 -3.58
N ILE A 71 -1.90 1.69 -2.69
CA ILE A 71 -1.62 2.63 -1.59
C ILE A 71 -1.64 1.83 -0.30
N SER A 72 -0.58 1.92 0.51
CA SER A 72 -0.45 1.09 1.71
C SER A 72 0.29 1.81 2.84
N ARG A 73 0.03 1.38 4.07
CA ARG A 73 0.99 1.54 5.17
C ARG A 73 2.30 0.79 4.87
N ALA A 74 3.37 1.18 5.56
CA ALA A 74 4.71 0.59 5.43
C ALA A 74 5.07 -0.35 6.60
N GLY A 75 4.08 -1.15 7.07
CA GLY A 75 4.34 -2.20 8.06
C GLY A 75 5.23 -3.31 7.48
N ALA A 76 6.06 -3.94 8.31
CA ALA A 76 7.06 -4.93 7.86
C ALA A 76 6.46 -6.09 7.04
N GLY A 77 5.31 -6.62 7.49
CA GLY A 77 4.56 -7.66 6.76
C GLY A 77 4.08 -7.16 5.40
N SER A 78 3.37 -6.04 5.36
CA SER A 78 2.85 -5.46 4.12
C SER A 78 3.96 -5.12 3.13
N VAL A 79 5.07 -4.54 3.58
CA VAL A 79 6.23 -4.25 2.73
C VAL A 79 6.77 -5.54 2.11
N SER A 80 6.93 -6.59 2.91
CA SER A 80 7.42 -7.89 2.44
C SER A 80 6.47 -8.53 1.42
N GLU A 81 5.17 -8.50 1.69
CA GLU A 81 4.13 -8.98 0.75
C GLU A 81 4.17 -8.20 -0.56
N LEU A 82 4.30 -6.87 -0.50
CA LEU A 82 4.32 -6.01 -1.68
C LEU A 82 5.58 -6.20 -2.53
N CYS A 83 6.73 -6.50 -1.93
CA CYS A 83 7.90 -6.98 -2.66
C CYS A 83 7.59 -8.26 -3.44
N ILE A 84 6.90 -9.23 -2.84
CA ILE A 84 6.50 -10.45 -3.55
C ILE A 84 5.49 -10.13 -4.65
N VAL A 85 4.57 -9.20 -4.43
CA VAL A 85 3.52 -8.85 -5.40
C VAL A 85 4.09 -8.12 -6.61
N GLY A 86 5.09 -7.26 -6.45
CA GLY A 86 5.77 -6.62 -7.60
C GLY A 86 4.95 -5.54 -8.29
N LYS A 87 4.03 -4.88 -7.57
CA LYS A 87 3.14 -3.85 -8.13
C LYS A 87 3.60 -2.45 -7.69
N PRO A 88 3.36 -1.41 -8.51
CA PRO A 88 3.65 -0.03 -8.13
C PRO A 88 2.96 0.35 -6.82
N VAL A 89 3.71 0.93 -5.88
CA VAL A 89 3.21 1.28 -4.55
C VAL A 89 3.54 2.73 -4.16
N VAL A 90 2.56 3.38 -3.54
CA VAL A 90 2.74 4.61 -2.76
C VAL A 90 2.57 4.27 -1.28
N PHE A 91 3.64 4.42 -0.51
CA PHE A 91 3.60 4.22 0.94
C PHE A 91 3.18 5.50 1.67
N ILE A 92 2.30 5.32 2.65
CA ILE A 92 1.93 6.35 3.62
C ILE A 92 2.25 5.81 5.01
N PRO A 93 3.51 5.93 5.49
CA PRO A 93 3.93 5.35 6.77
C PRO A 93 3.14 5.97 7.93
N SER A 94 2.83 5.15 8.95
CA SER A 94 2.22 5.64 10.18
C SER A 94 3.29 6.34 11.04
N PRO A 95 3.07 7.59 11.49
CA PRO A 95 3.99 8.27 12.41
C PRO A 95 3.89 7.75 13.84
N ASN A 96 2.81 7.03 14.17
CA ASN A 96 2.47 6.63 15.55
C ASN A 96 3.05 5.27 15.96
N VAL A 97 4.10 4.79 15.29
CA VAL A 97 4.76 3.52 15.64
C VAL A 97 6.08 3.78 16.36
N SER A 98 6.52 2.82 17.19
CA SER A 98 7.81 2.91 17.87
C SER A 98 8.95 3.17 16.89
N GLU A 99 9.91 3.99 17.31
CA GLU A 99 11.16 4.33 16.59
C GLU A 99 11.04 4.71 15.10
N ASP A 100 9.85 5.15 14.67
CA ASP A 100 9.55 5.52 13.28
C ASP A 100 9.87 4.41 12.27
N HIS A 101 9.68 3.15 12.68
CA HIS A 101 10.08 2.00 11.84
C HIS A 101 9.34 1.93 10.50
N GLN A 102 8.09 2.42 10.40
CA GLN A 102 7.38 2.39 9.12
C GLN A 102 7.99 3.34 8.10
N THR A 103 8.44 4.52 8.51
CA THR A 103 9.12 5.46 7.60
C THR A 103 10.42 4.85 7.11
N LYS A 104 11.23 4.27 8.00
CA LYS A 104 12.48 3.57 7.64
C LYS A 104 12.24 2.42 6.66
N ASN A 105 11.18 1.64 6.86
CA ASN A 105 10.81 0.55 5.94
C ASN A 105 10.50 1.10 4.54
N ALA A 106 9.69 2.17 4.45
CA ALA A 106 9.36 2.79 3.17
C ALA A 106 10.60 3.41 2.50
N GLU A 107 11.43 4.14 3.25
CA GLU A 107 12.66 4.77 2.77
C GLU A 107 13.64 3.76 2.17
N ALA A 108 13.76 2.57 2.77
CA ALA A 108 14.61 1.51 2.24
C ALA A 108 14.21 1.05 0.82
N LEU A 109 12.92 1.13 0.47
CA LEU A 109 12.40 0.83 -0.87
C LEU A 109 12.49 2.05 -1.78
N VAL A 110 12.14 3.24 -1.29
CA VAL A 110 12.23 4.50 -2.05
C VAL A 110 13.66 4.75 -2.51
N ALA A 111 14.67 4.52 -1.66
CA ALA A 111 16.09 4.68 -1.98
C ALA A 111 16.56 3.77 -3.13
N LYS A 112 15.78 2.74 -3.49
CA LYS A 112 16.04 1.80 -4.59
C LYS A 112 15.07 1.99 -5.77
N ASN A 113 14.37 3.12 -5.82
CA ASN A 113 13.31 3.40 -6.80
C ASN A 113 12.26 2.27 -6.87
N ALA A 114 11.99 1.62 -5.74
CA ALA A 114 11.06 0.49 -5.62
C ALA A 114 9.70 0.90 -5.03
N ALA A 115 9.54 2.17 -4.64
CA ALA A 115 8.29 2.71 -4.15
C ALA A 115 8.31 4.24 -4.22
N LEU A 116 7.13 4.86 -4.12
CA LEU A 116 6.98 6.26 -3.73
C LEU A 116 6.53 6.34 -2.27
N MET A 117 6.75 7.48 -1.63
CA MET A 117 6.33 7.72 -0.25
C MET A 117 5.75 9.12 -0.10
N VAL A 118 4.65 9.23 0.65
CA VAL A 118 4.05 10.49 1.10
C VAL A 118 3.84 10.39 2.61
N LYS A 119 4.43 11.29 3.38
CA LYS A 119 4.23 11.33 4.84
C LYS A 119 2.83 11.82 5.15
N GLU A 120 2.24 11.35 6.25
CA GLU A 120 0.89 11.78 6.66
C GLU A 120 0.74 13.30 6.77
N SER A 121 1.76 13.98 7.30
CA SER A 121 1.81 15.44 7.47
C SER A 121 1.84 16.22 6.16
N GLU A 122 2.12 15.56 5.03
CA GLU A 122 2.31 16.19 3.72
C GLU A 122 1.24 15.74 2.72
N MET A 123 0.31 14.86 3.11
CA MET A 123 -0.62 14.25 2.16
C MET A 123 -1.52 15.29 1.48
N ASP A 124 -2.05 16.23 2.25
CA ASP A 124 -3.01 17.22 1.74
C ASP A 124 -2.38 18.11 0.65
N GLU A 125 -1.06 18.31 0.71
CA GLU A 125 -0.31 19.14 -0.24
C GLU A 125 0.28 18.33 -1.40
N ARG A 126 0.73 17.09 -1.14
CA ARG A 126 1.57 16.33 -2.08
C ARG A 126 0.87 15.15 -2.73
N PHE A 127 -0.17 14.60 -2.12
CA PHE A 127 -0.74 13.31 -2.55
C PHE A 127 -1.17 13.33 -4.02
N GLU A 128 -1.97 14.31 -4.43
CA GLU A 128 -2.47 14.40 -5.81
C GLU A 128 -1.34 14.43 -6.83
N SER A 129 -0.29 15.22 -6.55
CA SER A 129 0.86 15.36 -7.45
C SER A 129 1.63 14.05 -7.61
N VAL A 130 1.93 13.37 -6.49
CA VAL A 130 2.69 12.11 -6.48
C VAL A 130 1.89 11.00 -7.12
N PHE A 131 0.59 10.91 -6.80
CA PHE A 131 -0.28 9.91 -7.38
C PHE A 131 -0.47 10.13 -8.88
N SER A 132 -0.69 11.37 -9.32
CA SER A 132 -0.87 11.70 -10.74
C SER A 132 0.36 11.38 -11.56
N GLU A 133 1.56 11.70 -11.05
CA GLU A 133 2.82 11.35 -11.72
C GLU A 133 2.95 9.83 -11.93
N LEU A 134 2.64 9.04 -10.90
CA LEU A 134 2.67 7.57 -10.99
C LEU A 134 1.58 7.04 -11.93
N PHE A 135 0.37 7.59 -11.86
CA PHE A 135 -0.77 7.13 -12.66
C PHE A 135 -0.53 7.39 -14.16
N LEU A 136 -0.06 8.58 -14.51
CA LEU A 136 0.15 9.00 -15.90
C LEU A 136 1.40 8.37 -16.52
N SER A 137 2.40 7.99 -15.73
CA SER A 137 3.65 7.41 -16.23
C SER A 137 3.63 5.88 -16.22
N GLY A 138 3.45 5.27 -17.40
CA GLY A 138 3.55 3.81 -17.57
C GLY A 138 4.97 3.28 -17.29
N SER A 139 6.01 4.00 -17.74
CA SER A 139 7.41 3.62 -17.53
C SER A 139 7.79 3.65 -16.04
N LYS A 140 7.34 4.67 -15.30
CA LYS A 140 7.59 4.77 -13.85
C LYS A 140 6.92 3.63 -13.09
N ARG A 141 5.71 3.23 -13.49
CA ARG A 141 5.03 2.05 -12.92
C ARG A 141 5.80 0.77 -13.19
N GLU A 142 6.26 0.56 -14.43
CA GLU A 142 7.05 -0.61 -14.79
C GLU A 142 8.37 -0.68 -14.00
N GLU A 143 9.08 0.44 -13.90
CA GLU A 143 10.31 0.56 -13.12
C GLU A 143 10.08 0.19 -11.65
N ILE A 144 9.12 0.83 -10.98
CA ILE A 144 8.82 0.58 -9.58
C ILE A 144 8.41 -0.88 -9.36
N GLY A 145 7.53 -1.42 -10.23
CA GLY A 145 7.08 -2.81 -10.14
C GLY A 145 8.23 -3.81 -10.28
N LYS A 146 9.16 -3.58 -11.22
CA LYS A 146 10.37 -4.40 -11.38
C LYS A 146 11.29 -4.30 -10.17
N ASN A 147 11.55 -3.09 -9.71
CA ASN A 147 12.49 -2.84 -8.61
C ASN A 147 11.98 -3.42 -7.29
N ILE A 148 10.69 -3.24 -6.97
CA ILE A 148 10.13 -3.80 -5.74
C ILE A 148 10.12 -5.34 -5.77
N LYS A 149 9.85 -5.94 -6.93
CA LYS A 149 9.89 -7.39 -7.12
C LYS A 149 11.30 -7.96 -6.90
N ALA A 150 12.33 -7.24 -7.33
CA ALA A 150 13.72 -7.64 -7.14
C ALA A 150 14.16 -7.66 -5.66
N LEU A 151 13.41 -7.00 -4.77
CA LEU A 151 13.67 -6.99 -3.32
C LEU A 151 12.95 -8.13 -2.57
N ALA A 152 12.18 -8.97 -3.26
CA ALA A 152 11.46 -10.07 -2.63
C ALA A 152 12.41 -11.15 -2.10
N LEU A 153 12.09 -11.67 -0.90
CA LEU A 153 12.77 -12.81 -0.28
C LEU A 153 11.80 -14.00 -0.14
N PRO A 154 11.42 -14.68 -1.24
CA PRO A 154 10.38 -15.73 -1.20
C PRO A 154 10.76 -16.94 -0.35
N ALA A 155 12.05 -17.19 -0.12
CA ALA A 155 12.56 -18.27 0.71
C ALA A 155 12.85 -17.86 2.16
N ALA A 156 12.40 -16.67 2.62
CA ALA A 156 12.72 -16.14 3.95
C ALA A 156 12.39 -17.12 5.08
N THR A 157 11.20 -17.73 5.07
CA THR A 157 10.82 -18.74 6.07
C THR A 157 11.77 -19.92 6.08
N LYS A 158 12.14 -20.43 4.90
CA LYS A 158 13.09 -21.56 4.78
C LYS A 158 14.45 -21.17 5.37
N HIS A 159 14.98 -20.00 5.02
CA HIS A 159 16.27 -19.54 5.51
C HIS A 159 16.29 -19.39 7.04
N ILE A 160 15.20 -18.90 7.64
CA ILE A 160 15.07 -18.80 9.11
C ILE A 160 15.08 -20.20 9.73
N VAL A 161 14.30 -21.14 9.18
CA VAL A 161 14.27 -22.53 9.68
C VAL A 161 15.64 -23.19 9.56
N ASP A 162 16.32 -23.03 8.42
CA ASP A 162 17.66 -23.57 8.21
C ASP A 162 18.65 -23.04 9.26
N GLU A 163 18.56 -21.77 9.64
CA GLU A 163 19.44 -21.17 10.65
C GLU A 163 19.13 -21.67 12.07
N ILE A 164 17.85 -21.85 12.41
CA ILE A 164 17.44 -22.46 13.68
C ILE A 164 17.99 -23.88 13.80
N VAL A 165 17.90 -24.67 12.72
CA VAL A 165 18.37 -26.07 12.69
C VAL A 165 19.88 -26.17 12.91
N LYS A 166 20.68 -25.20 12.46
CA LYS A 166 22.15 -25.19 12.70
C LYS A 166 22.53 -24.95 14.16
N LEU A 167 21.64 -24.36 14.96
CA LEU A 167 21.86 -24.05 16.37
C LEU A 167 21.42 -25.19 17.31
N LEU A 168 20.81 -26.25 16.75
CA LEU A 168 20.44 -27.47 17.45
C LEU A 168 21.54 -28.53 17.32
#